data_AF-A0A9X3PGM7-F1
#
_entry.id   AF-A0A9X3PGM7-F1
#
_cell.length_a   1.000
_cell.length_b   1.000
_cell.length_c   1.000
_cell.angle_alpha   90.00
_cell.angle_beta   90.00
_cell.angle_gamma   90.00
#
_symmetry.space_group_name_H-M   'P 1'
#
loop_
_entity.id
_entity.type
_entity.pdbx_description
1 polymer ?
#
loop_
_entity_poly.entity_id
_entity_poly.type
_entity_poly.pdbx_seq_one_letter_code
_entity_poly.pdbx_strand_id
1 'polypeptide(L)'
;MTSQAQATPQATGAVHAGASTTADGAPVDRVDALLDRLSSLPSLMVAFSGGADSAFLLAAAVRALGPDRVEAATAVSPSLPRIELERAREFAAGLGVAHHAPSTDELSREGYRANAGDRCFFCKTELMSVVAPLAAERGIAAVATGTNADDVRAGFRPGIRAAANAGALTPLADAGLSKSEIRAASQAWGLPTWDKPAAACLASRIAYGVEVTAGGLERVAEAEHALRLALAEAAIPVRNLRVRDMGGDIAKVEIDAELVAAVAGRPEVLAVVEGFTEVRLDEQGFRSGAMNELLPNPERYR
;
A
#
# COMPACT_ATOMS: atom_id res chain seq x y z
N MET A 1 19.31 -64.43 0.23
CA MET A 1 18.16 -63.52 0.16
C MET A 1 18.69 -62.11 0.05
N THR A 2 18.78 -61.70 -1.21
CA THR A 2 19.11 -60.39 -1.74
C THR A 2 18.13 -59.33 -1.22
N SER A 3 18.65 -58.20 -0.75
CA SER A 3 17.95 -56.91 -0.92
C SER A 3 18.95 -55.77 -0.83
N GLN A 4 19.33 -55.26 -2.00
CA GLN A 4 20.02 -53.99 -2.16
C GLN A 4 18.99 -52.88 -1.93
N ALA A 5 19.25 -51.98 -0.98
CA ALA A 5 18.53 -50.71 -0.87
C ALA A 5 19.42 -49.61 -1.45
N GLN A 6 18.99 -49.13 -2.61
CA GLN A 6 19.59 -48.06 -3.39
C GLN A 6 19.47 -46.74 -2.61
N ALA A 7 20.59 -46.06 -2.38
CA ALA A 7 20.61 -44.69 -1.91
C ALA A 7 20.37 -43.74 -3.10
N THR A 8 19.21 -43.10 -3.12
CA THR A 8 18.84 -42.05 -4.08
C THR A 8 19.58 -40.76 -3.73
N PRO A 9 20.22 -40.06 -4.69
CA PRO A 9 20.83 -38.77 -4.42
C PRO A 9 19.75 -37.69 -4.22
N GLN A 10 19.91 -36.91 -3.16
CA GLN A 10 19.10 -35.73 -2.84
C GLN A 10 19.29 -34.66 -3.93
N ALA A 11 18.22 -34.36 -4.65
CA ALA A 11 18.16 -33.21 -5.55
C ALA A 11 17.97 -31.93 -4.72
N THR A 12 19.04 -31.15 -4.59
CA THR A 12 18.99 -29.77 -4.12
C THR A 12 18.39 -28.89 -5.21
N GLY A 13 17.07 -28.73 -5.19
CA GLY A 13 16.35 -27.79 -6.03
C GLY A 13 16.57 -26.35 -5.55
N ALA A 14 17.64 -25.72 -6.03
CA ALA A 14 17.80 -24.27 -5.95
C ALA A 14 16.74 -23.63 -6.86
N VAL A 15 15.82 -22.86 -6.26
CA VAL A 15 14.80 -22.11 -6.99
C VAL A 15 15.49 -20.88 -7.59
N HIS A 16 15.99 -21.00 -8.81
CA HIS A 16 16.45 -19.86 -9.58
C HIS A 16 15.24 -18.97 -9.93
N ALA A 17 15.20 -17.78 -9.34
CA ALA A 17 14.42 -16.67 -9.86
C ALA A 17 14.95 -16.33 -11.26
N GLY A 18 14.29 -16.85 -12.31
CA GLY A 18 14.68 -16.59 -13.69
C GLY A 18 14.58 -15.10 -14.00
N ALA A 19 15.72 -14.46 -14.25
CA ALA A 19 15.75 -13.18 -14.92
C ALA A 19 15.28 -13.40 -16.37
N SER A 20 14.36 -12.56 -16.85
CA SER A 20 14.01 -12.54 -18.27
C SER A 20 15.21 -12.04 -19.07
N THR A 21 15.58 -12.74 -20.14
CA THR A 21 16.72 -12.42 -21.01
C THR A 21 16.21 -12.04 -22.39
N THR A 22 16.88 -11.07 -23.05
CA THR A 22 16.61 -10.76 -24.45
C THR A 22 17.04 -11.92 -25.38
N ALA A 23 16.72 -11.82 -26.67
CA ALA A 23 17.15 -12.79 -27.68
C ALA A 23 18.68 -13.00 -27.73
N ASP A 24 19.46 -12.03 -27.22
CA ASP A 24 20.93 -12.07 -27.15
C ASP A 24 21.47 -12.45 -25.75
N GLY A 25 20.61 -12.89 -24.83
CA GLY A 25 21.03 -13.38 -23.51
C GLY A 25 21.43 -12.31 -22.50
N ALA A 26 21.24 -11.02 -22.81
CA ALA A 26 21.44 -9.93 -21.85
C ALA A 26 20.29 -9.89 -20.83
N PRO A 27 20.56 -9.55 -19.55
CA PRO A 27 19.49 -9.29 -18.59
C PRO A 27 18.61 -8.16 -19.12
N VAL A 28 17.30 -8.38 -19.21
CA VAL A 28 16.35 -7.31 -19.51
C VAL A 28 16.33 -6.37 -18.31
N ASP A 29 16.64 -5.09 -18.52
CA ASP A 29 16.34 -4.08 -17.51
C ASP A 29 14.81 -4.03 -17.37
N ARG A 30 14.31 -4.46 -16.21
CA ARG A 30 12.87 -4.54 -15.94
C ARG A 30 12.21 -3.16 -15.99
N VAL A 31 12.97 -2.10 -15.79
CA VAL A 31 12.50 -0.72 -15.95
C VAL A 31 12.29 -0.41 -17.43
N ASP A 32 13.20 -0.83 -18.32
CA ASP A 32 13.01 -0.66 -19.77
C ASP A 32 11.81 -1.47 -20.26
N ALA A 33 11.66 -2.73 -19.81
CA ALA A 33 10.48 -3.54 -20.13
C ALA A 33 9.16 -2.89 -19.67
N LEU A 34 9.17 -2.23 -18.51
CA LEU A 34 8.04 -1.44 -18.03
C LEU A 34 7.75 -0.26 -18.96
N LEU A 35 8.78 0.51 -19.35
CA LEU A 35 8.63 1.67 -20.22
C LEU A 35 8.13 1.27 -21.60
N ASP A 36 8.67 0.20 -22.19
CA ASP A 36 8.24 -0.35 -23.48
C ASP A 36 6.76 -0.74 -23.43
N ARG A 37 6.36 -1.48 -22.39
CA ARG A 37 4.95 -1.87 -22.19
C ARG A 37 4.05 -0.64 -22.07
N LEU A 38 4.45 0.35 -21.28
CA LEU A 38 3.66 1.57 -21.09
C LEU A 38 3.55 2.37 -22.39
N SER A 39 4.62 2.43 -23.19
CA SER A 39 4.65 3.19 -24.45
C SER A 39 3.66 2.66 -25.51
N SER A 40 3.28 1.39 -25.40
CA SER A 40 2.28 0.77 -26.27
C SER A 40 0.83 1.19 -25.98
N LEU A 41 0.57 1.83 -24.85
CA LEU A 41 -0.78 2.26 -24.46
C LEU A 41 -1.15 3.60 -25.14
N PRO A 42 -2.41 3.79 -25.55
CA PRO A 42 -2.85 5.10 -26.06
C PRO A 42 -2.81 6.20 -24.98
N SER A 43 -3.27 5.87 -23.77
CA SER A 43 -3.28 6.74 -22.59
C SER A 43 -3.49 5.90 -21.33
N LEU A 44 -3.14 6.43 -20.16
CA LEU A 44 -3.21 5.69 -18.90
C LEU A 44 -3.70 6.56 -17.73
N MET A 45 -4.67 6.03 -16.97
CA MET A 45 -5.03 6.55 -15.66
C MET A 45 -4.39 5.68 -14.58
N VAL A 46 -3.58 6.28 -13.71
CA VAL A 46 -3.02 5.59 -12.55
C VAL A 46 -3.94 5.77 -11.34
N ALA A 47 -4.45 4.66 -10.80
CA ALA A 47 -5.09 4.66 -9.48
C ALA A 47 -4.01 4.91 -8.41
N PHE A 48 -3.87 6.19 -8.05
CA PHE A 48 -2.71 6.74 -7.38
C PHE A 48 -2.95 6.91 -5.89
N SER A 49 -2.24 6.12 -5.07
CA SER A 49 -2.38 6.18 -3.60
C SER A 49 -1.38 7.12 -2.92
N GLY A 50 -0.45 7.72 -3.68
CA GLY A 50 0.65 8.50 -3.11
C GLY A 50 1.77 7.65 -2.48
N GLY A 51 1.66 6.32 -2.51
CA GLY A 51 2.72 5.40 -2.07
C GLY A 51 3.83 5.26 -3.10
N ALA A 52 5.02 4.80 -2.67
CA ALA A 52 6.22 4.67 -3.49
C ALA A 52 5.98 3.93 -4.82
N ASP A 53 5.25 2.80 -4.78
CA ASP A 53 5.02 1.97 -5.96
C ASP A 53 4.10 2.67 -6.99
N SER A 54 2.99 3.24 -6.53
CA SER A 54 2.08 3.99 -7.40
C SER A 54 2.69 5.30 -7.93
N ALA A 55 3.58 5.93 -7.15
CA ALA A 55 4.31 7.12 -7.54
C ALA A 55 5.35 6.82 -8.62
N PHE A 56 6.07 5.71 -8.47
CA PHE A 56 6.98 5.21 -9.49
C PHE A 56 6.26 4.84 -10.79
N LEU A 57 5.12 4.14 -10.70
CA LEU A 57 4.30 3.82 -11.88
C LEU A 57 3.84 5.09 -12.60
N LEU A 58 3.37 6.10 -11.86
CA LEU A 58 2.95 7.37 -12.44
C LEU A 58 4.10 8.08 -13.16
N ALA A 59 5.29 8.16 -12.53
CA ALA A 59 6.47 8.73 -13.14
C ALA A 59 6.94 7.95 -14.38
N ALA A 60 6.90 6.61 -14.33
CA ALA A 60 7.24 5.75 -15.47
C ALA A 60 6.27 5.94 -16.64
N ALA A 61 4.97 6.05 -16.35
CA ALA A 61 3.96 6.33 -17.36
C ALA A 61 4.20 7.69 -18.04
N VAL A 62 4.51 8.73 -17.27
CA VAL A 62 4.85 10.06 -17.83
C VAL A 62 6.10 10.00 -18.70
N ARG A 63 7.14 9.25 -18.30
CA ARG A 63 8.34 9.07 -19.13
C ARG A 63 8.07 8.34 -20.44
N ALA A 64 7.21 7.33 -20.41
CA ALA A 64 6.89 6.52 -21.59
C ALA A 64 5.90 7.19 -22.54
N LEU A 65 4.90 7.89 -22.00
CA LEU A 65 3.76 8.41 -22.77
C LEU A 65 3.77 9.94 -22.92
N GLY A 66 4.47 10.67 -22.06
CA GLY A 66 4.32 12.11 -21.89
C GLY A 66 3.13 12.46 -20.97
N PRO A 67 3.16 13.64 -20.34
CA PRO A 67 2.17 14.03 -19.31
C PRO A 67 0.75 14.20 -19.86
N ASP A 68 0.59 14.60 -21.12
CA ASP A 68 -0.74 14.84 -21.74
C ASP A 68 -1.57 13.57 -21.95
N ARG A 69 -0.93 12.39 -21.89
CA ARG A 69 -1.58 11.07 -22.07
C ARG A 69 -1.71 10.29 -20.77
N VAL A 70 -1.36 10.91 -19.65
CA VAL A 70 -1.36 10.29 -18.33
C VAL A 70 -2.18 11.12 -17.37
N GLU A 71 -3.07 10.46 -16.64
CA GLU A 71 -3.84 11.08 -15.56
C GLU A 71 -3.70 10.26 -14.28
N ALA A 72 -3.88 10.89 -13.12
CA ALA A 72 -3.82 10.24 -11.83
C ALA A 72 -5.14 10.41 -11.09
N ALA A 73 -5.62 9.38 -10.41
CA ALA A 73 -6.83 9.43 -9.60
C ALA A 73 -6.57 8.91 -8.18
N THR A 74 -6.83 9.73 -7.17
CA THR A 74 -6.77 9.36 -5.75
C THR A 74 -8.18 9.36 -5.17
N ALA A 75 -8.71 8.20 -4.80
CA ALA A 75 -10.01 8.12 -4.15
C ALA A 75 -10.01 8.83 -2.80
N VAL A 76 -11.02 9.68 -2.58
CA VAL A 76 -11.25 10.41 -1.35
C VAL A 76 -12.37 9.75 -0.57
N SER A 77 -12.05 9.30 0.62
CA SER A 77 -13.00 8.69 1.55
C SER A 77 -12.57 8.96 2.99
N PRO A 78 -13.42 8.63 3.99
CA PRO A 78 -13.04 8.72 5.40
C PRO A 78 -11.81 7.88 5.77
N SER A 79 -11.40 6.91 4.94
CA SER A 79 -10.24 6.06 5.23
C SER A 79 -8.91 6.59 4.69
N LEU A 80 -8.94 7.66 3.88
CA LEU A 80 -7.75 8.35 3.37
C LEU A 80 -7.27 9.40 4.40
N PRO A 81 -6.04 9.30 4.92
CA PRO A 81 -5.45 10.38 5.71
C PRO A 81 -5.34 11.66 4.87
N ARG A 82 -5.80 12.81 5.40
CA ARG A 82 -5.85 14.10 4.66
C ARG A 82 -4.50 14.48 4.03
N ILE A 83 -3.41 14.33 4.79
CA ILE A 83 -2.04 14.64 4.35
C ILE A 83 -1.60 13.82 3.12
N GLU A 84 -2.17 12.63 2.91
CA GLU A 84 -1.83 11.79 1.77
C GLU A 84 -2.45 12.33 0.47
N LEU A 85 -3.62 12.99 0.53
CA LEU A 85 -4.24 13.62 -0.64
C LEU A 85 -3.44 14.83 -1.13
N GLU A 86 -2.99 15.68 -0.20
CA GLU A 86 -2.18 16.87 -0.51
C GLU A 86 -0.87 16.46 -1.18
N ARG A 87 -0.14 15.50 -0.59
CA ARG A 87 1.09 14.95 -1.16
C ARG A 87 0.88 14.30 -2.52
N ALA A 88 -0.24 13.63 -2.73
CA ALA A 88 -0.57 13.04 -4.03
C ALA A 88 -0.79 14.15 -5.10
N ARG A 89 -1.54 15.21 -4.76
CA ARG A 89 -1.72 16.36 -5.65
C ARG A 89 -0.40 17.01 -6.02
N GLU A 90 0.45 17.28 -5.03
CA GLU A 90 1.78 17.88 -5.24
C GLU A 90 2.67 17.01 -6.13
N PHE A 91 2.70 15.69 -5.89
CA PHE A 91 3.48 14.76 -6.69
C PHE A 91 3.01 14.73 -8.15
N ALA A 92 1.70 14.64 -8.40
CA ALA A 92 1.16 14.64 -9.75
C ALA A 92 1.40 15.97 -10.47
N ALA A 93 1.23 17.09 -9.77
CA ALA A 93 1.53 18.43 -10.31
C ALA A 93 3.01 18.58 -10.69
N GLY A 94 3.92 18.04 -9.87
CA GLY A 94 5.37 18.03 -10.17
C GLY A 94 5.74 17.24 -11.43
N LEU A 95 4.87 16.32 -11.89
CA LEU A 95 5.02 15.58 -13.14
C LEU A 95 4.25 16.21 -14.32
N GLY A 96 3.53 17.31 -14.09
CA GLY A 96 2.66 17.93 -15.09
C GLY A 96 1.40 17.12 -15.40
N VAL A 97 0.99 16.22 -14.50
CA VAL A 97 -0.14 15.31 -14.71
C VAL A 97 -1.42 15.86 -14.10
N ALA A 98 -2.54 15.75 -14.82
CA ALA A 98 -3.86 16.01 -14.27
C ALA A 98 -4.18 15.03 -13.14
N HIS A 99 -4.51 15.56 -11.96
CA HIS A 99 -4.87 14.78 -10.78
C HIS A 99 -6.35 14.94 -10.44
N HIS A 100 -7.03 13.80 -10.29
CA HIS A 100 -8.42 13.71 -9.91
C HIS A 100 -8.56 13.16 -8.50
N ALA A 101 -9.53 13.69 -7.77
CA ALA A 101 -9.81 13.29 -6.39
C ALA A 101 -11.27 12.84 -6.25
N PRO A 102 -11.71 11.78 -6.95
CA PRO A 102 -13.10 11.35 -6.91
C PRO A 102 -13.47 10.80 -5.53
N SER A 103 -14.70 11.04 -5.09
CA SER A 103 -15.20 10.49 -3.82
C SER A 103 -15.53 9.01 -3.96
N THR A 104 -15.17 8.20 -2.96
CA THR A 104 -15.60 6.80 -2.82
C THR A 104 -16.36 6.60 -1.52
N ASP A 105 -17.30 5.65 -1.51
CA ASP A 105 -18.08 5.32 -0.32
C ASP A 105 -17.93 3.84 0.04
N GLU A 106 -16.71 3.44 0.43
CA GLU A 106 -16.49 2.06 0.84
C GLU A 106 -17.21 1.71 2.15
N LEU A 107 -17.63 2.69 2.96
CA LEU A 107 -18.42 2.45 4.17
C LEU A 107 -19.84 1.97 3.85
N SER A 108 -20.38 2.28 2.67
CA SER A 108 -21.65 1.70 2.20
C SER A 108 -21.57 0.18 1.97
N ARG A 109 -20.36 -0.38 1.84
CA ARG A 109 -20.16 -1.81 1.58
C ARG A 109 -20.06 -2.57 2.89
N GLU A 110 -21.02 -3.47 3.12
CA GLU A 110 -21.05 -4.34 4.30
C GLU A 110 -19.72 -5.09 4.52
N GLY A 111 -19.14 -5.65 3.46
CA GLY A 111 -17.87 -6.38 3.56
C GLY A 111 -16.65 -5.51 3.92
N TYR A 112 -16.71 -4.19 3.68
CA TYR A 112 -15.70 -3.26 4.17
C TYR A 112 -15.89 -2.99 5.65
N ARG A 113 -17.13 -2.67 6.07
CA ARG A 113 -17.47 -2.43 7.48
C ARG A 113 -17.20 -3.62 8.38
N ALA A 114 -17.49 -4.82 7.91
CA ALA A 114 -17.25 -6.07 8.63
C ALA A 114 -15.78 -6.28 9.01
N ASN A 115 -14.85 -5.61 8.31
CA ASN A 115 -13.44 -5.60 8.64
C ASN A 115 -12.84 -7.00 8.83
N ALA A 116 -13.21 -7.93 7.96
CA ALA A 116 -12.60 -9.25 7.89
C ALA A 116 -11.29 -9.20 7.08
N GLY A 117 -10.63 -10.36 6.90
CA GLY A 117 -9.36 -10.45 6.17
C GLY A 117 -9.44 -9.93 4.72
N ASP A 118 -10.62 -9.88 4.13
CA ASP A 118 -10.90 -9.41 2.79
C ASP A 118 -11.42 -7.97 2.69
N ARG A 119 -11.38 -7.16 3.76
CA ARG A 119 -11.76 -5.72 3.72
C ARG A 119 -11.17 -4.98 2.50
N CYS A 120 -9.91 -5.25 2.18
CA CYS A 120 -9.21 -4.63 1.06
C CYS A 120 -9.79 -5.00 -0.32
N PHE A 121 -10.46 -6.15 -0.45
CA PHE A 121 -11.23 -6.50 -1.66
C PHE A 121 -12.35 -5.48 -1.85
N PHE A 122 -13.21 -5.29 -0.86
CA PHE A 122 -14.36 -4.38 -0.93
C PHE A 122 -13.94 -2.92 -1.13
N CYS A 123 -12.90 -2.47 -0.43
CA CYS A 123 -12.31 -1.14 -0.62
C CYS A 123 -11.82 -0.95 -2.07
N LYS A 124 -11.12 -1.95 -2.63
CA LYS A 124 -10.59 -1.84 -3.99
C LYS A 124 -11.69 -1.97 -5.05
N THR A 125 -12.71 -2.79 -4.81
CA THR A 125 -13.88 -2.85 -5.70
C THR A 125 -14.57 -1.49 -5.77
N GLU A 126 -14.73 -0.79 -4.65
CA GLU A 126 -15.28 0.56 -4.62
C GLU A 126 -14.41 1.55 -5.41
N LEU A 127 -13.10 1.56 -5.15
CA LEU A 127 -12.17 2.38 -5.91
C LEU A 127 -12.35 2.16 -7.41
N MET A 128 -12.45 0.91 -7.85
CA MET A 128 -12.57 0.59 -9.26
C MET A 128 -13.94 0.94 -9.86
N SER A 129 -15.03 0.84 -9.10
CA SER A 129 -16.35 1.26 -9.57
C SER A 129 -16.45 2.78 -9.79
N VAL A 130 -15.51 3.56 -9.26
CA VAL A 130 -15.45 5.02 -9.45
C VAL A 130 -14.39 5.41 -10.48
N VAL A 131 -13.18 4.84 -10.39
CA VAL A 131 -12.06 5.24 -11.24
C VAL A 131 -12.22 4.73 -12.68
N ALA A 132 -12.78 3.54 -12.90
CA ALA A 132 -12.96 3.04 -14.26
C ALA A 132 -13.97 3.88 -15.09
N PRO A 133 -15.16 4.26 -14.55
CA PRO A 133 -16.04 5.20 -15.23
C PRO A 133 -15.40 6.58 -15.45
N LEU A 134 -14.66 7.10 -14.47
CA LEU A 134 -13.94 8.36 -14.62
C LEU A 134 -12.93 8.29 -15.78
N ALA A 135 -12.15 7.22 -15.89
CA ALA A 135 -11.23 7.03 -17.01
C ALA A 135 -11.97 7.03 -18.36
N ALA A 136 -13.12 6.35 -18.44
CA ALA A 136 -13.94 6.33 -19.65
C ALA A 136 -14.49 7.71 -20.03
N GLU A 137 -15.01 8.47 -19.05
CA GLU A 137 -15.48 9.86 -19.25
C GLU A 137 -14.37 10.77 -19.78
N ARG A 138 -13.15 10.58 -19.27
CA ARG A 138 -11.94 11.32 -19.66
C ARG A 138 -11.35 10.87 -20.99
N GLY A 139 -11.88 9.81 -21.62
CA GLY A 139 -11.32 9.24 -22.85
C GLY A 139 -9.96 8.55 -22.63
N ILE A 140 -9.69 8.08 -21.42
CA ILE A 140 -8.45 7.39 -21.06
C ILE A 140 -8.60 5.88 -21.29
N ALA A 141 -7.66 5.29 -22.04
CA ALA A 141 -7.81 3.95 -22.59
C ALA A 141 -7.66 2.82 -21.56
N ALA A 142 -6.90 3.03 -20.48
CA ALA A 142 -6.63 2.01 -19.49
C ALA A 142 -6.47 2.59 -18.08
N VAL A 143 -6.77 1.76 -17.08
CA VAL A 143 -6.49 2.05 -15.66
C VAL A 143 -5.41 1.09 -15.17
N ALA A 144 -4.42 1.59 -14.43
CA ALA A 144 -3.40 0.76 -13.80
C ALA A 144 -3.29 1.00 -12.30
N THR A 145 -2.84 -0.02 -11.57
CA THR A 145 -2.51 0.06 -10.14
C THR A 145 -1.01 -0.16 -9.91
N GLY A 146 -0.47 0.42 -8.84
CA GLY A 146 0.93 0.24 -8.41
C GLY A 146 1.26 -1.16 -7.84
N THR A 147 0.54 -2.20 -8.24
CA THR A 147 0.80 -3.58 -7.81
C THR A 147 2.15 -4.04 -8.36
N ASN A 148 3.07 -4.47 -7.48
CA ASN A 148 4.42 -4.93 -7.84
C ASN A 148 4.54 -6.48 -7.78
N ALA A 149 5.70 -7.02 -8.16
CA ALA A 149 5.92 -8.46 -8.22
C ALA A 149 5.92 -9.15 -6.84
N ASP A 150 6.40 -8.48 -5.79
CA ASP A 150 6.39 -9.02 -4.43
C ASP A 150 4.97 -9.14 -3.89
N ASP A 151 4.10 -8.19 -4.23
CA ASP A 151 2.68 -8.23 -3.86
C ASP A 151 1.97 -9.44 -4.45
N VAL A 152 2.27 -9.79 -5.71
CA VAL A 152 1.71 -11.00 -6.35
C VAL A 152 2.20 -12.27 -5.65
N ARG A 153 3.48 -12.32 -5.24
CA ARG A 153 4.06 -13.47 -4.55
C ARG A 153 3.52 -13.68 -3.13
N ALA A 154 3.07 -12.63 -2.46
CA ALA A 154 2.64 -12.67 -1.06
C ALA A 154 1.34 -13.49 -0.82
N GLY A 155 0.58 -13.82 -1.86
CA GLY A 155 -0.65 -14.62 -1.80
C GLY A 155 -1.85 -13.87 -1.18
N PHE A 156 -1.71 -13.28 0.00
CA PHE A 156 -2.80 -12.58 0.71
C PHE A 156 -2.94 -11.12 0.22
N ARG A 157 -3.59 -10.93 -0.95
CA ARG A 157 -3.85 -9.59 -1.52
C ARG A 157 -5.25 -9.47 -2.13
N PRO A 158 -6.32 -9.52 -1.30
CA PRO A 158 -7.70 -9.42 -1.76
C PRO A 158 -7.99 -8.20 -2.64
N GLY A 159 -7.31 -7.07 -2.39
CA GLY A 159 -7.44 -5.88 -3.24
C GLY A 159 -6.97 -6.10 -4.68
N ILE A 160 -5.85 -6.80 -4.91
CA ILE A 160 -5.32 -7.03 -6.28
C ILE A 160 -6.35 -7.80 -7.11
N ARG A 161 -6.99 -8.82 -6.52
CA ARG A 161 -8.07 -9.57 -7.17
C ARG A 161 -9.24 -8.66 -7.58
N ALA A 162 -9.68 -7.76 -6.71
CA ALA A 162 -10.74 -6.81 -7.05
C ALA A 162 -10.35 -5.86 -8.20
N ALA A 163 -9.10 -5.40 -8.23
CA ALA A 163 -8.60 -4.55 -9.31
C ALA A 163 -8.53 -5.32 -10.64
N ALA A 164 -8.02 -6.55 -10.62
CA ALA A 164 -7.96 -7.42 -11.79
C ALA A 164 -9.35 -7.75 -12.35
N ASN A 165 -10.33 -8.02 -11.49
CA ASN A 165 -11.72 -8.25 -11.89
C ASN A 165 -12.35 -7.04 -12.61
N ALA A 166 -11.87 -5.83 -12.31
CA ALA A 166 -12.29 -4.60 -12.98
C ALA A 166 -11.46 -4.26 -14.23
N GLY A 167 -10.55 -5.15 -14.64
CA GLY A 167 -9.69 -4.96 -15.81
C GLY A 167 -8.51 -4.00 -15.59
N ALA A 168 -8.17 -3.68 -14.34
CA ALA A 168 -7.02 -2.81 -14.07
C ALA A 168 -5.70 -3.52 -14.40
N LEU A 169 -4.80 -2.80 -15.08
CA LEU A 169 -3.46 -3.28 -15.40
C LEU A 169 -2.53 -3.25 -14.17
N THR A 170 -1.52 -4.11 -14.18
CA THR A 170 -0.47 -4.16 -13.15
C THR A 170 0.93 -4.11 -13.76
N PRO A 171 1.31 -3.02 -14.46
CA PRO A 171 2.52 -2.99 -15.29
C PRO A 171 3.82 -3.29 -14.52
N LEU A 172 3.91 -2.87 -13.25
CA LEU A 172 5.08 -3.15 -12.41
C LEU A 172 5.23 -4.67 -12.14
N ALA A 173 4.13 -5.32 -11.76
CA ALA A 173 4.12 -6.77 -11.55
C ALA A 173 4.41 -7.53 -12.85
N ASP A 174 3.84 -7.07 -13.96
CA ASP A 174 4.02 -7.70 -15.27
C ASP A 174 5.48 -7.61 -15.77
N ALA A 175 6.17 -6.51 -15.45
CA ALA A 175 7.61 -6.35 -15.70
C ALA A 175 8.50 -7.09 -14.67
N GLY A 176 7.90 -7.74 -13.65
CA GLY A 176 8.63 -8.46 -12.61
C GLY A 176 9.40 -7.56 -11.64
N LEU A 177 9.01 -6.28 -11.50
CA LEU A 177 9.65 -5.32 -10.61
C LEU A 177 9.28 -5.61 -9.15
N SER A 178 10.31 -5.91 -8.36
CA SER A 178 10.22 -6.01 -6.89
C SER A 178 10.19 -4.62 -6.26
N LYS A 179 9.79 -4.56 -4.98
CA LYS A 179 9.73 -3.32 -4.21
C LYS A 179 11.10 -2.68 -4.03
N SER A 180 12.16 -3.48 -3.87
CA SER A 180 13.53 -2.96 -3.74
C SER A 180 14.01 -2.33 -5.05
N GLU A 181 13.72 -2.97 -6.19
CA GLU A 181 14.04 -2.42 -7.52
C GLU A 181 13.27 -1.13 -7.80
N ILE A 182 11.98 -1.08 -7.45
CA ILE A 182 11.17 0.14 -7.54
C ILE A 182 11.77 1.28 -6.71
N ARG A 183 12.19 1.02 -5.47
CA ARG A 183 12.83 2.04 -4.62
C ARG A 183 14.17 2.51 -5.18
N ALA A 184 15.00 1.60 -5.67
CA ALA A 184 16.29 1.93 -6.27
C ALA A 184 16.11 2.78 -7.54
N ALA A 185 15.21 2.39 -8.43
CA ALA A 185 14.87 3.16 -9.63
C ALA A 185 14.27 4.53 -9.27
N SER A 186 13.34 4.57 -8.29
CA SER A 186 12.76 5.82 -7.79
C SER A 186 13.82 6.77 -7.26
N GLN A 187 14.81 6.26 -6.51
CA GLN A 187 15.91 7.05 -5.97
C GLN A 187 16.81 7.57 -7.08
N ALA A 188 17.17 6.72 -8.05
CA ALA A 188 17.96 7.12 -9.22
C ALA A 188 17.24 8.18 -10.07
N TRP A 189 15.91 8.17 -10.07
CA TRP A 189 15.06 9.15 -10.75
C TRP A 189 14.78 10.41 -9.93
N GLY A 190 15.29 10.50 -8.69
CA GLY A 190 15.08 11.64 -7.80
C GLY A 190 13.65 11.77 -7.27
N LEU A 191 12.85 10.70 -7.28
CA LEU A 191 11.47 10.77 -6.82
C LEU A 191 11.42 10.92 -5.29
N PRO A 192 10.73 11.93 -4.73
CA PRO A 192 10.72 12.19 -3.29
C PRO A 192 10.06 11.06 -2.47
N THR A 193 9.31 10.17 -3.12
CA THR A 193 8.62 9.04 -2.50
C THR A 193 9.50 7.78 -2.40
N TRP A 194 10.74 7.77 -2.89
CA TRP A 194 11.59 6.58 -2.97
C TRP A 194 11.80 5.90 -1.61
N ASP A 195 11.88 6.68 -0.54
CA ASP A 195 12.12 6.24 0.83
C ASP A 195 10.83 6.12 1.64
N LYS A 196 9.70 6.61 1.10
CA LYS A 196 8.44 6.78 1.84
C LYS A 196 8.01 5.46 2.47
N PRO A 197 7.70 5.42 3.78
CA PRO A 197 7.10 4.25 4.42
C PRO A 197 5.79 3.85 3.73
N ALA A 198 5.41 2.57 3.84
CA ALA A 198 4.13 2.13 3.31
C ALA A 198 2.98 2.86 4.04
N ALA A 199 2.32 3.79 3.34
CA ALA A 199 1.13 4.47 3.83
C ALA A 199 -0.07 3.54 3.66
N ALA A 200 -0.50 2.93 4.77
CA ALA A 200 -1.73 2.16 4.82
C ALA A 200 -2.91 3.10 5.12
N CYS A 201 -4.12 2.75 4.65
CA CYS A 201 -5.35 3.48 4.97
C CYS A 201 -5.64 3.47 6.48
N LEU A 202 -6.48 4.40 6.95
CA LEU A 202 -6.87 4.48 8.36
C LEU A 202 -7.56 3.20 8.85
N ALA A 203 -8.32 2.50 8.00
CA ALA A 203 -8.95 1.23 8.37
C ALA A 203 -7.93 0.14 8.76
N SER A 204 -6.66 0.25 8.37
CA SER A 204 -5.63 -0.66 8.87
C SER A 204 -5.33 -0.49 10.36
N ARG A 205 -5.76 0.62 10.98
CA ARG A 205 -5.63 0.86 12.43
C ARG A 205 -6.72 0.15 13.21
N ILE A 206 -7.81 -0.26 12.58
CA ILE A 206 -8.91 -0.91 13.27
C ILE A 206 -8.70 -2.42 13.20
N ALA A 207 -8.66 -3.08 14.36
CA ALA A 207 -8.41 -4.50 14.47
C ALA A 207 -9.42 -5.34 13.69
N TYR A 208 -8.96 -6.42 13.08
CA TYR A 208 -9.84 -7.30 12.33
C TYR A 208 -10.98 -7.82 13.20
N GLY A 209 -12.18 -7.83 12.65
CA GLY A 209 -13.43 -8.15 13.37
C GLY A 209 -14.03 -6.97 14.16
N VAL A 210 -13.29 -5.88 14.38
CA VAL A 210 -13.86 -4.62 14.87
C VAL A 210 -14.45 -3.88 13.68
N GLU A 211 -15.72 -3.51 13.78
CA GLU A 211 -16.43 -2.83 12.71
C GLU A 211 -15.77 -1.50 12.33
N VAL A 212 -15.54 -1.28 11.03
CA VAL A 212 -15.05 -0.01 10.51
C VAL A 212 -16.22 0.96 10.36
N THR A 213 -16.17 2.07 11.08
CA THR A 213 -17.16 3.15 11.02
C THR A 213 -16.49 4.49 10.71
N ALA A 214 -17.25 5.48 10.24
CA ALA A 214 -16.73 6.83 10.02
C ALA A 214 -16.14 7.41 11.32
N GLY A 215 -16.87 7.29 12.44
CA GLY A 215 -16.40 7.76 13.75
C GLY A 215 -15.16 7.01 14.24
N GLY A 216 -15.04 5.70 13.97
CA GLY A 216 -13.84 4.93 14.31
C GLY A 216 -12.61 5.37 13.50
N LEU A 217 -12.79 5.66 12.20
CA LEU A 217 -11.74 6.18 11.33
C LEU A 217 -11.28 7.59 11.74
N GLU A 218 -12.22 8.46 12.07
CA GLU A 218 -11.94 9.80 12.59
C GLU A 218 -11.21 9.73 13.94
N ARG A 219 -11.70 8.89 14.87
CA ARG A 219 -11.06 8.66 16.17
C ARG A 219 -9.58 8.29 16.05
N VAL A 220 -9.24 7.31 15.20
CA VAL A 220 -7.83 6.92 15.02
C VAL A 220 -7.02 7.98 14.27
N ALA A 221 -7.64 8.75 13.37
CA ALA A 221 -6.96 9.83 12.66
C ALA A 221 -6.58 10.98 13.61
N GLU A 222 -7.51 11.42 14.45
CA GLU A 222 -7.28 12.48 15.44
C GLU A 222 -6.26 12.02 16.49
N ALA A 223 -6.36 10.77 16.97
CA ALA A 223 -5.37 10.20 17.89
C ALA A 223 -3.96 10.15 17.29
N GLU A 224 -3.81 9.72 16.03
CA GLU A 224 -2.50 9.74 15.36
C GLU A 224 -1.97 11.16 15.17
N HIS A 225 -2.85 12.12 14.88
CA HIS A 225 -2.48 13.52 14.69
C HIS A 225 -1.98 14.15 15.98
N ALA A 226 -2.76 14.05 17.06
CA ALA A 226 -2.40 14.58 18.38
C ALA A 226 -1.08 13.99 18.89
N LEU A 227 -0.92 12.66 18.78
CA LEU A 227 0.31 11.99 19.21
C LEU A 227 1.53 12.42 18.39
N ARG A 228 1.38 12.65 17.08
CA ARG A 228 2.47 13.20 16.25
C ARG A 228 2.91 14.59 16.69
N LEU A 229 1.96 15.46 17.04
CA LEU A 229 2.27 16.80 17.55
C LEU A 229 3.01 16.72 18.89
N ALA A 230 2.51 15.93 19.84
CA ALA A 230 3.15 15.74 21.14
C ALA A 230 4.58 15.16 21.02
N LEU A 231 4.78 14.18 20.13
CA LEU A 231 6.11 13.62 19.87
C LEU A 231 7.06 14.64 19.23
N ALA A 232 6.56 15.49 18.32
CA ALA A 232 7.35 16.56 17.72
C ALA A 232 7.77 17.61 18.76
N GLU A 233 6.85 18.03 19.64
CA GLU A 233 7.13 18.93 20.76
C GLU A 233 8.15 18.34 21.73
N ALA A 234 8.07 17.03 21.95
CA ALA A 234 9.01 16.26 22.76
C ALA A 234 10.38 16.02 22.08
N ALA A 235 10.58 16.54 20.86
CA ALA A 235 11.74 16.32 20.00
C ALA A 235 12.05 14.84 19.71
N ILE A 236 11.01 14.02 19.59
CA ILE A 236 11.09 12.59 19.27
C ILE A 236 10.76 12.40 17.78
N PRO A 237 11.76 12.11 16.93
CA PRO A 237 11.59 12.08 15.47
C PRO A 237 10.96 10.76 15.02
N VAL A 238 9.65 10.61 15.25
CA VAL A 238 8.91 9.40 14.87
C VAL A 238 8.71 9.34 13.35
N ARG A 239 9.11 8.21 12.75
CA ARG A 239 8.90 7.89 11.34
C ARG A 239 7.66 7.04 11.16
N ASN A 240 7.57 5.94 11.91
CA ASN A 240 6.39 5.08 11.93
C ASN A 240 5.58 5.35 13.19
N LEU A 241 4.30 5.69 13.01
CA LEU A 241 3.36 5.86 14.10
C LEU A 241 2.01 5.30 13.68
N ARG A 242 1.43 4.47 14.52
CA ARG A 242 0.08 3.94 14.38
C ARG A 242 -0.63 3.97 15.72
N VAL A 243 -1.86 4.49 15.76
CA VAL A 243 -2.76 4.28 16.90
C VAL A 243 -3.78 3.23 16.46
N ARG A 244 -3.70 2.03 17.03
CA ARG A 244 -4.57 0.90 16.69
C ARG A 244 -5.78 0.90 17.60
N ASP A 245 -6.97 0.87 17.02
CA ASP A 245 -8.21 0.57 17.72
C ASP A 245 -8.34 -0.96 17.83
N MET A 246 -8.26 -1.46 19.05
CA MET A 246 -8.33 -2.89 19.35
C MET A 246 -9.76 -3.36 19.68
N GLY A 247 -10.75 -2.47 19.57
CA GLY A 247 -12.11 -2.69 20.06
C GLY A 247 -12.20 -2.51 21.57
N GLY A 248 -13.43 -2.45 22.10
CA GLY A 248 -13.68 -2.30 23.54
C GLY A 248 -13.06 -1.04 24.16
N ASP A 249 -12.90 0.03 23.37
CA ASP A 249 -12.27 1.30 23.75
C ASP A 249 -10.81 1.17 24.23
N ILE A 250 -10.07 0.23 23.65
CA ILE A 250 -8.63 0.04 23.87
C ILE A 250 -7.85 0.52 22.65
N ALA A 251 -6.92 1.45 22.85
CA ALA A 251 -5.92 1.84 21.87
C ALA A 251 -4.57 1.16 22.14
N LYS A 252 -3.92 0.73 21.07
CA LYS A 252 -2.52 0.29 21.10
C LYS A 252 -1.67 1.17 20.17
N VAL A 253 -0.70 1.86 20.74
CA VAL A 253 0.22 2.76 20.06
C VAL A 253 1.44 1.97 19.59
N GLU A 254 1.73 2.01 18.29
CA GLU A 254 2.93 1.42 17.68
C GLU A 254 3.80 2.54 17.12
N ILE A 255 5.04 2.64 17.58
CA ILE A 255 6.05 3.60 17.09
C ILE A 255 7.34 2.90 16.69
N ASP A 256 8.29 3.58 16.06
CA ASP A 256 9.61 3.00 15.77
C ASP A 256 10.23 2.34 17.02
N ALA A 257 10.74 1.11 16.88
CA ALA A 257 11.13 0.26 18.01
C ALA A 257 12.19 0.90 18.90
N GLU A 258 13.12 1.63 18.30
CA GLU A 258 14.18 2.39 18.97
C GLU A 258 13.65 3.56 19.82
N LEU A 259 12.42 4.02 19.58
CA LEU A 259 11.78 5.12 20.31
C LEU A 259 10.89 4.64 21.47
N VAL A 260 10.58 3.33 21.55
CA VAL A 260 9.68 2.77 22.56
C VAL A 260 10.13 3.10 23.97
N ALA A 261 11.41 2.87 24.30
CA ALA A 261 11.94 3.15 25.64
C ALA A 261 11.87 4.65 26.00
N ALA A 262 12.08 5.53 25.03
CA ALA A 262 12.02 6.98 25.23
C ALA A 262 10.58 7.46 25.52
N VAL A 263 9.58 6.86 24.88
CA VAL A 263 8.16 7.19 25.08
C VAL A 263 7.58 6.50 26.32
N ALA A 264 8.02 5.29 26.65
CA ALA A 264 7.57 4.57 27.85
C ALA A 264 7.84 5.34 29.15
N GLY A 265 8.94 6.11 29.21
CA GLY A 265 9.26 6.99 30.33
C GLY A 265 8.49 8.32 30.38
N ARG A 266 7.58 8.55 29.43
CA ARG A 266 6.85 9.82 29.21
C ARG A 266 5.34 9.59 29.06
N PRO A 267 4.64 9.15 30.11
CA PRO A 267 3.20 8.83 30.03
C PRO A 267 2.34 10.01 29.56
N GLU A 268 2.78 11.26 29.80
CA GLU A 268 2.12 12.47 29.32
C GLU A 268 2.03 12.55 27.79
N VAL A 269 2.98 11.95 27.06
CA VAL A 269 2.97 11.90 25.59
C VAL A 269 1.86 10.98 25.09
N LEU A 270 1.56 9.89 25.81
CA LEU A 270 0.48 8.97 25.45
C LEU A 270 -0.89 9.50 25.89
N ALA A 271 -0.93 10.35 26.92
CA ALA A 271 -2.17 10.91 27.46
C ALA A 271 -2.94 11.81 26.47
N VAL A 272 -2.28 12.30 25.41
CA VAL A 272 -2.93 13.07 24.33
C VAL A 272 -3.79 12.20 23.40
N VAL A 273 -3.66 10.88 23.49
CA VAL A 273 -4.48 9.93 22.73
C VAL A 273 -5.85 9.84 23.39
N GLU A 274 -6.81 10.60 22.86
CA GLU A 274 -8.18 10.65 23.36
C GLU A 274 -9.11 9.66 22.62
N GLY A 275 -10.32 9.45 23.14
CA GLY A 275 -11.35 8.61 22.53
C GLY A 275 -11.27 7.12 22.91
N PHE A 276 -10.34 6.74 23.78
CA PHE A 276 -10.16 5.39 24.30
C PHE A 276 -10.13 5.41 25.84
N THR A 277 -10.69 4.38 26.47
CA THR A 277 -10.64 4.23 27.94
C THR A 277 -9.27 3.75 28.38
N GLU A 278 -8.57 3.02 27.51
CA GLU A 278 -7.24 2.50 27.78
C GLU A 278 -6.31 2.74 26.59
N VAL A 279 -5.12 3.27 26.85
CA VAL A 279 -4.08 3.49 25.85
C VAL A 279 -2.82 2.74 26.28
N ARG A 280 -2.33 1.86 25.41
CA ARG A 280 -1.12 1.06 25.65
C ARG A 280 -0.06 1.36 24.61
N LEU A 281 1.20 1.43 25.01
CA LEU A 281 2.33 1.42 24.08
C LEU A 281 2.70 -0.03 23.76
N ASP A 282 2.88 -0.36 22.48
CA ASP A 282 3.38 -1.66 22.05
C ASP A 282 4.90 -1.73 22.29
N GLU A 283 5.31 -2.62 23.20
CA GLU A 283 6.71 -2.80 23.58
C GLU A 283 7.60 -3.29 22.41
N GLN A 284 7.00 -3.94 21.41
CA GLN A 284 7.72 -4.40 20.23
C GLN A 284 7.87 -3.31 19.17
N GLY A 285 7.18 -2.18 19.34
CA GLY A 285 7.10 -1.11 18.35
C GLY A 285 6.37 -1.51 17.06
N PHE A 286 6.51 -0.67 16.05
CA PHE A 286 5.88 -0.83 14.75
C PHE A 286 6.52 -1.99 13.97
N ARG A 287 5.68 -2.96 13.59
CA ARG A 287 6.05 -4.04 12.68
C ARG A 287 5.07 -4.09 11.52
N SER A 288 5.60 -3.98 10.30
CA SER A 288 4.78 -4.04 9.09
C SER A 288 4.05 -5.38 8.99
N GLY A 289 2.72 -5.35 8.97
CA GLY A 289 1.89 -6.55 8.88
C GLY A 289 1.51 -7.18 10.22
N ALA A 290 1.87 -6.60 11.37
CA ALA A 290 1.55 -7.15 12.70
C ALA A 290 0.05 -7.44 12.90
N MET A 291 -0.83 -6.62 12.33
CA MET A 291 -2.29 -6.84 12.41
C MET A 291 -2.75 -8.14 11.74
N ASN A 292 -1.99 -8.68 10.79
CA ASN A 292 -2.33 -9.94 10.14
C ASN A 292 -2.13 -11.15 11.08
N GLU A 293 -1.31 -11.01 12.13
CA GLU A 293 -1.13 -12.05 13.16
C GLU A 293 -2.42 -12.28 13.97
N LEU A 294 -3.34 -11.31 13.96
CA LEU A 294 -4.65 -11.41 14.62
C LEU A 294 -5.73 -12.10 13.77
N LEU A 295 -5.46 -12.37 12.49
CA LEU A 295 -6.43 -13.04 11.63
C LEU A 295 -6.52 -14.53 11.95
N PRO A 296 -7.71 -15.08 12.25
CA PRO A 296 -7.89 -16.52 12.26
C PRO A 296 -7.80 -17.05 10.82
N ASN A 297 -6.87 -17.99 10.58
CA ASN A 297 -6.64 -18.65 9.29
C ASN A 297 -6.42 -17.67 8.10
N PRO A 298 -5.34 -16.87 8.10
CA PRO A 298 -5.05 -15.91 7.03
C PRO A 298 -4.95 -16.57 5.64
N GLU A 299 -4.61 -17.85 5.60
CA GLU A 299 -4.54 -18.69 4.39
C GLU A 299 -5.83 -18.71 3.57
N ARG A 300 -7.01 -18.59 4.20
CA ARG A 300 -8.32 -18.64 3.49
C ARG A 300 -8.52 -17.49 2.50
N TYR A 301 -7.77 -16.41 2.67
CA TYR A 301 -7.89 -15.19 1.89
C TYR A 301 -6.72 -14.99 0.91
N ARG A 302 -5.82 -15.98 0.81
CA ARG A 302 -4.86 -16.06 -0.29
C ARG A 302 -5.57 -16.33 -1.62
#